data_AF-A0A4P7GZ93-F1
#
_entry.id   AF-A0A4P7GZ93-F1
#
_cell.length_a   1.000
_cell.length_b   1.000
_cell.length_c   1.000
_cell.angle_alpha   90.00
_cell.angle_beta   90.00
_cell.angle_gamma   90.00
#
_symmetry.space_group_name_H-M   'P 1'
#
loop_
_entity.id
_entity.type
_entity.pdbx_description
1 polymer ?
#
loop_
_entity_poly.entity_id
_entity_poly.type
_entity_poly.pdbx_seq_one_letter_code
_entity_poly.pdbx_strand_id
1 'polypeptide(L)'
;MILMITGVQAAGAAQADYQPCTNYRVTTNWGRVEVDTRPAGTDYIGNIAWAMFINDISHVPGRYDYQILVNGSPLKTETIHKDDNLHFTIPRYQGGNYVYDSGDEIQVIASHAAGKHLYVTPINRCTVPYSGG
;
A
#
# COMPACT_ATOMS: atom_id res chain seq x y z
N MET A 1 54.81 13.13 -5.94
CA MET A 1 53.69 12.99 -4.98
C MET A 1 52.43 12.79 -5.81
N ILE A 2 51.94 11.55 -5.93
CA ILE A 2 50.77 11.21 -6.76
C ILE A 2 49.56 11.20 -5.83
N LEU A 3 48.63 12.13 -6.06
CA LEU A 3 47.37 12.22 -5.32
C LEU A 3 46.37 11.28 -5.98
N MET A 4 46.07 10.13 -5.35
CA MET A 4 44.99 9.25 -5.78
C MET A 4 43.68 9.75 -5.19
N ILE A 5 42.80 10.26 -6.05
CA ILE A 5 41.42 10.63 -5.68
C ILE A 5 40.57 9.38 -5.89
N THR A 6 40.23 8.70 -4.79
CA THR A 6 39.23 7.62 -4.80
C THR A 6 37.84 8.23 -4.90
N GLY A 7 37.26 8.21 -6.10
CA GLY A 7 35.85 8.53 -6.30
C GLY A 7 34.98 7.43 -5.68
N VAL A 8 34.17 7.79 -4.69
CA VAL A 8 33.13 6.91 -4.14
C VAL A 8 31.98 6.95 -5.14
N GLN A 9 31.78 5.85 -5.88
CA GLN A 9 30.57 5.68 -6.68
C GLN A 9 29.41 5.44 -5.70
N ALA A 10 28.52 6.42 -5.59
CA ALA A 10 27.26 6.24 -4.89
C ALA A 10 26.42 5.24 -5.70
N ALA A 11 26.29 4.01 -5.20
CA ALA A 11 25.34 3.06 -5.73
C ALA A 11 23.93 3.62 -5.52
N GLY A 12 23.28 4.04 -6.61
CA GLY A 12 21.85 4.36 -6.58
C GLY A 12 21.09 3.13 -6.10
N ALA A 13 20.16 3.33 -5.16
CA ALA A 13 19.29 2.26 -4.71
C ALA A 13 18.49 1.73 -5.92
N ALA A 14 18.70 0.46 -6.28
CA ALA A 14 17.82 -0.22 -7.20
C ALA A 14 16.42 -0.25 -6.56
N GLN A 15 15.46 0.51 -7.11
CA GLN A 15 14.07 0.33 -6.74
C GLN A 15 13.70 -1.10 -7.14
N ALA A 16 13.26 -1.90 -6.17
CA ALA A 16 12.66 -3.18 -6.49
C ALA A 16 11.39 -2.92 -7.33
N ASP A 17 11.29 -3.55 -8.51
CA ASP A 17 10.09 -3.50 -9.33
C ASP A 17 8.97 -4.27 -8.62
N TYR A 18 8.19 -3.58 -7.79
CA TYR A 18 6.93 -4.12 -7.29
C TYR A 18 5.91 -4.18 -8.42
N GLN A 19 4.97 -5.12 -8.32
CA GLN A 19 3.86 -5.15 -9.26
C GLN A 19 3.06 -3.84 -9.20
N PRO A 20 2.47 -3.40 -10.33
CA PRO A 20 1.69 -2.16 -10.37
C PRO A 20 0.52 -2.19 -9.38
N CYS A 21 0.13 -1.03 -8.85
CA CYS A 21 -1.09 -0.87 -8.05
C CYS A 21 -2.39 -1.00 -8.87
N THR A 22 -2.38 -1.73 -9.99
CA THR A 22 -3.50 -1.90 -10.92
C THR A 22 -3.94 -3.35 -10.91
N ASN A 23 -5.16 -3.63 -10.44
CA ASN A 23 -5.70 -4.98 -10.30
C ASN A 23 -4.74 -5.98 -9.60
N TYR A 24 -3.98 -5.51 -8.62
CA TYR A 24 -3.08 -6.34 -7.83
C TYR A 24 -3.86 -7.13 -6.78
N ARG A 25 -3.61 -8.44 -6.71
CA ARG A 25 -4.24 -9.33 -5.73
C ARG A 25 -3.21 -10.30 -5.14
N VAL A 26 -3.23 -10.44 -3.82
CA VAL A 26 -2.51 -11.51 -3.11
C VAL A 26 -3.50 -12.36 -2.36
N THR A 27 -3.51 -13.67 -2.64
CA THR A 27 -4.35 -14.63 -1.93
C THR A 27 -3.49 -15.48 -1.00
N THR A 28 -4.01 -15.74 0.19
CA THR A 28 -3.43 -16.62 1.21
C THR A 28 -4.48 -17.64 1.64
N ASN A 29 -4.08 -18.60 2.49
CA ASN A 29 -5.03 -19.56 3.07
C ASN A 29 -6.08 -18.88 3.98
N TRP A 30 -5.81 -17.67 4.47
CA TRP A 30 -6.63 -16.98 5.46
C TRP A 30 -7.51 -15.88 4.88
N GLY A 31 -7.27 -15.49 3.63
CA GLY A 31 -7.89 -14.32 3.04
C GLY A 31 -7.15 -13.82 1.81
N ARG A 32 -7.50 -12.63 1.35
CA ARG A 32 -6.82 -11.96 0.25
C ARG A 32 -6.70 -10.46 0.49
N VAL A 33 -5.71 -9.86 -0.16
CA VAL A 33 -5.56 -8.41 -0.28
C VAL A 33 -5.74 -8.03 -1.73
N GLU A 34 -6.46 -6.94 -1.97
CA GLU A 34 -6.69 -6.36 -3.28
C GLU A 34 -6.29 -4.91 -3.29
N VAL A 35 -5.61 -4.49 -4.36
CA VAL A 35 -5.18 -3.12 -4.59
C VAL A 35 -5.48 -2.76 -6.03
N ASP A 36 -6.11 -1.62 -6.24
CA ASP A 36 -6.48 -1.17 -7.57
C ASP A 36 -6.45 0.34 -7.70
N THR A 37 -5.98 0.81 -8.85
CA THR A 37 -5.90 2.23 -9.19
C THR A 37 -7.26 2.66 -9.75
N ARG A 38 -7.81 3.76 -9.24
CA ARG A 38 -9.16 4.22 -9.55
C ARG A 38 -9.15 5.67 -10.03
N PRO A 39 -9.60 5.95 -11.27
CA PRO A 39 -9.57 7.30 -11.81
C PRO A 39 -10.46 8.26 -11.00
N ALA A 40 -10.07 9.53 -11.00
CA ALA A 40 -10.85 10.63 -10.43
C ALA A 40 -10.84 11.83 -11.38
N GLY A 41 -11.98 12.16 -11.96
CA GLY A 41 -12.06 13.19 -13.00
C GLY A 41 -11.20 12.82 -14.20
N THR A 42 -10.24 13.68 -14.54
CA THR A 42 -9.28 13.45 -15.64
C THR A 42 -7.98 12.78 -15.21
N ASP A 43 -7.77 12.53 -13.92
CA ASP A 43 -6.61 11.81 -13.41
C ASP A 43 -6.90 10.31 -13.44
N TYR A 44 -6.19 9.56 -14.28
CA TYR A 44 -6.31 8.10 -14.39
C TYR A 44 -5.92 7.39 -13.09
N ILE A 45 -5.02 7.98 -12.30
CA ILE A 45 -4.56 7.40 -11.06
C ILE A 45 -5.56 7.66 -9.95
N GLY A 46 -5.98 8.93 -9.78
CA GLY A 46 -7.06 9.40 -8.91
C GLY A 46 -6.99 8.97 -7.44
N ASN A 47 -7.15 7.68 -7.17
CA ASN A 47 -7.07 7.02 -5.89
C ASN A 47 -6.45 5.62 -6.00
N ILE A 48 -5.80 5.14 -4.95
CA ILE A 48 -5.53 3.72 -4.77
C ILE A 48 -6.60 3.13 -3.85
N ALA A 49 -7.46 2.26 -4.38
CA ALA A 49 -8.37 1.45 -3.60
C ALA A 49 -7.62 0.26 -2.99
N TRP A 50 -7.87 -0.01 -1.72
CA TRP A 50 -7.21 -1.07 -0.99
C TRP A 50 -8.21 -1.83 -0.11
N ALA A 51 -8.16 -3.15 -0.12
CA ALA A 51 -9.03 -3.99 0.70
C ALA A 51 -8.34 -5.27 1.18
N MET A 52 -8.61 -5.64 2.44
CA MET A 52 -8.25 -6.92 3.04
C MET A 52 -9.50 -7.70 3.36
N PHE A 53 -9.62 -8.88 2.79
CA PHE A 53 -10.71 -9.82 3.02
C PHE A 53 -10.20 -11.01 3.81
N ILE A 54 -10.86 -11.35 4.91
CA ILE A 54 -10.64 -12.63 5.59
C ILE A 54 -11.65 -13.68 5.08
N ASN A 55 -11.22 -14.94 4.99
CA ASN A 55 -12.06 -16.02 4.47
C ASN A 55 -13.15 -16.44 5.48
N ASP A 56 -12.81 -16.47 6.77
CA ASP A 56 -13.75 -16.82 7.83
C ASP A 56 -14.50 -15.57 8.28
N ILE A 57 -15.68 -15.36 7.69
CA ILE A 57 -16.52 -14.20 7.96
C ILE A 57 -17.06 -14.18 9.40
N SER A 58 -17.04 -15.31 10.12
CA SER A 58 -17.48 -15.35 11.52
C SER A 58 -16.53 -14.61 12.47
N HIS A 59 -15.32 -14.31 12.00
CA HIS A 59 -14.34 -13.48 12.69
C HIS A 59 -14.50 -11.98 12.40
N VAL A 60 -15.54 -11.58 11.66
CA VAL A 60 -15.99 -10.19 11.57
C VAL A 60 -17.27 -10.05 12.41
N PRO A 61 -17.45 -9.01 13.26
CA PRO A 61 -16.64 -7.80 13.46
C PRO A 61 -15.33 -8.02 14.23
N GLY A 62 -14.41 -7.07 14.11
CA GLY A 62 -13.22 -7.04 14.96
C GLY A 62 -12.40 -5.75 14.83
N ARG A 63 -11.24 -5.74 15.50
CA ARG A 63 -10.31 -4.61 15.47
C ARG A 63 -9.40 -4.74 14.25
N TYR A 64 -9.11 -3.62 13.61
CA TYR A 64 -8.09 -3.49 12.59
C TYR A 64 -7.05 -2.47 13.01
N ASP A 65 -5.78 -2.86 12.89
CA ASP A 65 -4.63 -1.99 13.11
C ASP A 65 -3.91 -1.87 11.76
N TYR A 66 -3.79 -0.66 11.21
CA TYR A 66 -3.17 -0.48 9.89
C TYR A 66 -2.30 0.77 9.77
N GLN A 67 -1.31 0.67 8.88
CA GLN A 67 -0.38 1.73 8.51
C GLN A 67 -0.26 1.81 6.99
N ILE A 68 -0.32 3.02 6.45
CA ILE A 68 -0.10 3.33 5.04
C ILE A 68 1.24 4.06 4.93
N LEU A 69 2.10 3.60 4.04
CA LEU A 69 3.38 4.24 3.74
C LEU A 69 3.49 4.56 2.24
N VAL A 70 4.10 5.71 1.94
CA VAL A 70 4.49 6.13 0.58
C VAL A 70 6.00 6.25 0.56
N ASN A 71 6.69 5.48 -0.30
CA ASN A 71 8.15 5.41 -0.35
C ASN A 71 8.79 5.20 1.05
N GLY A 72 8.19 4.32 1.85
CA GLY A 72 8.62 4.03 3.22
C GLY A 72 8.30 5.12 4.26
N SER A 73 7.75 6.27 3.87
CA SER A 73 7.32 7.33 4.80
C SER A 73 5.87 7.12 5.23
N PRO A 74 5.56 7.19 6.54
CA PRO A 74 4.20 6.95 7.02
C PRO A 74 3.26 8.08 6.60
N LEU A 75 2.20 7.73 5.87
CA LEU A 75 1.10 8.62 5.51
C LEU A 75 -0.01 8.60 6.57
N LYS A 76 -0.35 7.40 7.07
CA LYS A 76 -1.42 7.20 8.04
C LYS A 76 -1.14 6.01 8.94
N THR A 77 -1.55 6.09 10.19
CA THR A 77 -1.60 4.95 11.12
C THR A 77 -2.88 5.06 11.93
N GLU A 78 -3.65 3.99 12.00
CA GLU A 78 -4.94 4.01 12.67
C GLU A 78 -5.31 2.64 13.24
N THR A 79 -6.08 2.67 14.32
CA THR A 79 -6.75 1.51 14.92
C THR A 79 -8.25 1.76 14.86
N ILE A 80 -9.01 0.86 14.22
CA ILE A 80 -10.46 0.98 14.07
C ILE A 80 -11.17 -0.33 14.39
N HIS A 81 -12.44 -0.27 14.75
CA HIS A 81 -13.30 -1.46 14.83
C HIS A 81 -14.33 -1.38 13.70
N LYS A 82 -14.49 -2.49 12.97
CA LYS A 82 -15.43 -2.59 11.84
C LYS A 82 -16.20 -3.89 11.90
N ASP A 83 -17.43 -3.84 11.41
CA ASP A 83 -18.35 -4.98 11.21
C ASP A 83 -18.32 -5.56 9.80
N ASP A 84 -17.40 -5.08 8.98
CA ASP A 84 -17.04 -5.62 7.69
C ASP A 84 -15.51 -5.72 7.52
N ASN A 85 -15.09 -6.14 6.32
CA ASN A 85 -13.70 -6.23 5.94
C ASN A 85 -13.04 -4.84 5.86
N LEU A 86 -11.75 -4.74 6.23
CA LEU A 86 -11.02 -3.49 6.10
C LEU A 86 -10.87 -3.11 4.63
N HIS A 87 -11.38 -1.93 4.29
CA HIS A 87 -11.27 -1.35 2.96
C HIS A 87 -11.23 0.17 3.07
N PHE A 88 -10.51 0.82 2.15
CA PHE A 88 -10.41 2.27 2.05
C PHE A 88 -9.85 2.68 0.69
N THR A 89 -9.89 3.98 0.42
CA THR A 89 -9.18 4.61 -0.71
C THR A 89 -8.12 5.55 -0.17
N ILE A 90 -6.97 5.56 -0.85
CA ILE A 90 -5.90 6.54 -0.64
C ILE A 90 -6.04 7.55 -1.78
N PRO A 91 -6.61 8.73 -1.55
CA PRO A 91 -6.76 9.73 -2.60
C PRO A 91 -5.39 10.27 -2.99
N ARG A 92 -5.11 10.45 -4.29
CA ARG A 92 -3.85 11.01 -4.75
C ARG A 92 -3.67 12.46 -4.34
N TYR A 93 -4.77 13.22 -4.31
CA TYR A 93 -4.80 14.62 -3.90
C TYR A 93 -5.61 14.77 -2.61
N GLN A 94 -4.96 15.23 -1.54
CA GLN A 94 -5.57 15.42 -0.22
C GLN A 94 -5.04 16.70 0.43
N GLY A 95 -5.94 17.49 1.05
CA GLY A 95 -5.53 18.67 1.81
C GLY A 95 -4.78 19.74 1.00
N GLY A 96 -5.03 19.81 -0.31
CA GLY A 96 -4.38 20.77 -1.20
C GLY A 96 -3.07 20.27 -1.83
N ASN A 97 -2.64 19.04 -1.57
CA ASN A 97 -1.37 18.51 -2.06
C ASN A 97 -1.52 17.10 -2.64
N TYR A 98 -0.61 16.74 -3.55
CA TYR A 98 -0.42 15.34 -3.95
C TYR A 98 0.28 14.58 -2.84
N VAL A 99 -0.27 13.43 -2.44
CA VAL A 99 0.30 12.57 -1.38
C VAL A 99 1.15 11.42 -1.93
N TYR A 100 1.02 11.13 -3.22
CA TYR A 100 1.88 10.23 -3.98
C TYR A 100 1.81 10.56 -5.48
N ASP A 101 2.84 10.14 -6.21
CA ASP A 101 2.99 10.29 -7.64
C ASP A 101 3.17 8.95 -8.37
N SER A 102 3.11 9.01 -9.69
CA SER A 102 3.46 7.87 -10.55
C SER A 102 4.88 7.38 -10.25
N GLY A 103 5.05 6.07 -10.08
CA GLY A 103 6.33 5.47 -9.73
C GLY A 103 6.61 5.38 -8.22
N ASP A 104 5.79 5.98 -7.37
CA ASP A 104 5.91 5.82 -5.92
C ASP A 104 5.54 4.40 -5.48
N GLU A 105 6.18 3.93 -4.41
CA GLU A 105 5.77 2.73 -3.69
C GLU A 105 4.61 3.06 -2.75
N ILE A 106 3.50 2.33 -2.85
CA ILE A 106 2.47 2.27 -1.82
C ILE A 106 2.65 0.97 -1.04
N GLN A 107 2.82 1.10 0.28
CA GLN A 107 2.78 -0.03 1.20
C GLN A 107 1.61 0.14 2.17
N VAL A 108 0.83 -0.92 2.37
CA VAL A 108 -0.11 -1.00 3.50
C VAL A 108 0.24 -2.20 4.36
N ILE A 109 0.45 -1.96 5.65
CA ILE A 109 0.62 -3.00 6.67
C ILE A 109 -0.67 -3.01 7.46
N ALA A 110 -1.41 -4.12 7.46
CA ALA A 110 -2.62 -4.22 8.26
C ALA A 110 -2.70 -5.54 9.01
N SER A 111 -3.40 -5.51 10.14
CA SER A 111 -3.79 -6.69 10.87
C SER A 111 -5.22 -6.58 11.36
N HIS A 112 -5.85 -7.73 11.55
CA HIS A 112 -7.19 -7.87 12.07
C HIS A 112 -7.20 -8.81 13.26
N ALA A 113 -7.72 -8.33 14.39
CA ALA A 113 -7.85 -9.09 15.62
C ALA A 113 -9.33 -9.36 15.93
N ALA A 114 -9.68 -10.64 15.99
CA ALA A 114 -11.02 -11.14 16.28
C ALA A 114 -10.97 -12.14 17.44
N GLY A 115 -11.20 -11.66 18.66
CA GLY A 115 -11.03 -12.46 19.87
C GLY A 115 -9.58 -12.98 20.01
N LYS A 116 -9.39 -14.30 19.84
CA LYS A 116 -8.06 -14.96 19.90
C LYS A 116 -7.41 -15.12 18.52
N HIS A 117 -8.08 -14.72 17.44
CA HIS A 117 -7.59 -14.86 16.08
C HIS A 117 -6.91 -13.58 15.63
N LEU A 118 -5.73 -13.71 15.03
CA LEU A 118 -4.97 -12.61 14.42
C LEU A 118 -4.70 -12.92 12.95
N TYR A 119 -5.12 -12.02 12.08
CA TYR A 119 -4.87 -12.05 10.65
C TYR A 119 -3.92 -10.91 10.32
N VAL A 120 -2.88 -11.17 9.52
CA VAL A 120 -1.93 -10.14 9.10
C VAL A 120 -1.87 -10.16 7.58
N THR A 121 -1.85 -8.97 6.97
CA THR A 121 -1.70 -8.86 5.52
C THR A 121 -0.39 -9.52 5.06
N PRO A 122 -0.38 -10.22 3.91
CA PRO A 122 0.87 -10.59 3.26
C PRO A 122 1.68 -9.34 2.85
N ILE A 123 2.88 -9.53 2.26
CA ILE A 123 3.66 -8.41 1.70
C ILE A 123 2.78 -7.65 0.70
N ASN A 124 2.50 -6.39 1.00
CA ASN A 124 1.47 -5.60 0.34
C ASN A 124 2.06 -4.22 -0.01
N ARG A 125 2.91 -4.28 -1.03
CA ARG A 125 3.65 -3.15 -1.62
C ARG A 125 3.41 -3.16 -3.11
N CYS A 126 3.06 -2.04 -3.72
CA CYS A 126 2.88 -1.93 -5.17
C CYS A 126 3.44 -0.60 -5.67
N THR A 127 3.77 -0.55 -6.97
CA THR A 127 4.23 0.69 -7.61
C THR A 127 3.05 1.39 -8.27
N VAL A 128 2.86 2.68 -7.99
CA VAL A 128 1.82 3.49 -8.63
C VAL A 128 2.09 3.52 -10.14
N PRO A 129 1.12 3.13 -10.99
CA PRO A 129 1.35 3.06 -12.43
C PRO A 129 1.61 4.47 -13.00
N TYR A 130 2.50 4.56 -13.99
CA TYR A 130 2.51 5.74 -14.86
C TYR A 130 1.20 5.78 -15.65
N SER A 131 0.55 6.95 -15.70
CA SER A 131 -0.57 7.17 -16.62
C SER A 131 -0.09 6.82 -18.03
N GLY A 132 -0.76 5.88 -18.70
CA GLY A 132 -0.53 5.63 -20.11
C GLY A 132 -0.71 6.95 -20.86
N GLY A 133 0.34 7.39 -21.55
CA GLY A 133 0.25 8.51 -22.48
C GLY A 133 -0.67 8.22 -23.65
#